data_AF-A0A258EQ57-F1
#
_entry.id   AF-A0A258EQ57-F1
#
_cell.length_a   1.000
_cell.length_b   1.000
_cell.length_c   1.000
_cell.angle_alpha   90.00
_cell.angle_beta   90.00
_cell.angle_gamma   90.00
#
_symmetry.space_group_name_H-M   'P 1'
#
loop_
_entity.id
_entity.type
_entity.pdbx_description
1 polymer ?
#
loop_
_entity_poly.entity_id
_entity_poly.type
_entity_poly.pdbx_seq_one_letter_code
_entity_poly.pdbx_strand_id
1 'polypeptide(L)' 'MKLILGLVILSFFAACSPSGREGVEEEQFAKYWYQGKAEINVFDLQQSRYGEVRPGKAVMIFVTEDFSKSKQVKL' A
#
# COMPACT_ATOMS: atom_id res chain seq x y z
N MET A 1 -19.92 16.52 38.74
CA MET A 1 -20.11 16.67 37.28
C MET A 1 -18.83 17.05 36.51
N LYS A 2 -18.03 18.04 36.94
CA LYS A 2 -16.79 18.42 36.23
C LYS A 2 -15.71 17.31 36.16
N LEU A 3 -15.58 16.49 37.22
CA LEU A 3 -14.63 15.37 37.26
C LEU A 3 -15.00 14.21 36.33
N ILE A 4 -16.30 13.89 36.23
CA ILE A 4 -16.83 12.83 35.36
C ILE A 4 -16.73 13.27 33.89
N LEU A 5 -17.00 14.55 33.60
CA LEU A 5 -16.84 15.11 32.26
C LEU A 5 -15.36 15.08 31.80
N GLY A 6 -14.43 15.38 32.70
CA GLY A 6 -12.99 15.27 32.41
C GLY A 6 -12.52 13.84 32.13
N LEU A 7 -13.07 12.86 32.84
CA LEU A 7 -12.72 11.44 32.67
C LEU A 7 -13.24 10.85 31.35
N VAL A 8 -14.43 11.29 30.91
CA VAL A 8 -15.01 10.94 29.59
C VAL A 8 -14.21 11.58 28.44
N ILE A 9 -13.72 12.81 28.62
CA ILE A 9 -12.86 13.47 27.61
C ILE A 9 -11.51 12.74 27.51
N LEU A 10 -10.93 12.31 28.64
CA LEU A 10 -9.66 11.58 28.65
C LEU A 10 -9.76 10.19 27.99
N SER A 11 -10.88 9.48 28.14
CA SER A 11 -11.10 8.18 27.50
C SER A 11 -11.29 8.28 25.99
N PHE A 12 -11.80 9.41 25.48
CA PHE A 12 -11.94 9.65 24.04
C PHE A 12 -10.59 9.85 23.33
N PHE A 13 -9.60 10.45 24.00
CA PHE A 13 -8.28 10.66 23.40
C PHE A 13 -7.43 9.38 23.29
N ALA A 14 -7.64 8.40 24.17
CA ALA A 14 -6.88 7.14 24.13
C ALA A 14 -7.30 6.21 22.98
N ALA A 15 -8.51 6.37 22.44
CA ALA A 15 -9.06 5.51 21.39
C ALA A 15 -8.45 5.74 19.99
N CYS A 16 -7.68 6.82 19.79
CA CYS A 16 -7.03 7.14 18.51
C CYS A 16 -5.51 6.91 18.52
N SER A 17 -5.04 5.96 19.33
CA SER A 17 -3.63 5.57 19.27
C SER A 17 -3.36 4.86 17.93
N PRO A 18 -2.37 5.30 17.12
CA PRO A 18 -2.04 4.62 15.87
C PRO A 18 -1.55 3.20 16.19
N SER A 19 -2.37 2.20 15.87
CA SER A 19 -1.97 0.80 15.95
C SER A 19 -1.02 0.51 14.78
N GLY A 20 0.28 0.53 15.04
CA GLY A 20 1.26 -0.01 14.10
C GLY A 20 0.98 -1.48 13.80
N ARG A 21 1.42 -1.96 12.64
CA ARG A 21 1.21 -3.36 12.26
C ARG A 21 2.06 -4.27 13.15
N GLU A 22 1.44 -5.25 13.81
CA GLU A 22 2.17 -6.18 14.68
C GLU A 22 3.21 -6.96 13.87
N GLY A 23 4.46 -6.96 14.34
CA GLY A 23 5.58 -7.63 13.67
C GLY A 23 6.21 -6.84 12.50
N VAL A 24 5.84 -5.57 12.28
CA VAL A 24 6.44 -4.71 11.25
C VAL A 24 7.21 -3.57 11.91
N GLU A 25 8.50 -3.48 11.59
CA GLU A 25 9.28 -2.27 11.86
C GLU A 25 8.97 -1.27 10.74
N GLU A 26 8.19 -0.23 11.06
CA GLU A 26 7.61 0.69 10.08
C GLU A 26 8.66 1.52 9.34
N GLU A 27 9.78 1.89 9.97
CA GLU A 27 10.85 2.66 9.33
C GLU A 27 11.58 1.83 8.27
N GLN A 28 11.99 0.60 8.61
CA GLN A 28 12.58 -0.36 7.69
C GLN A 28 11.61 -0.71 6.56
N PHE A 29 10.34 -0.93 6.89
CA PHE A 29 9.32 -1.22 5.88
C PHE A 29 9.18 -0.07 4.88
N ALA A 30 8.97 1.16 5.38
CA ALA A 30 8.79 2.33 4.54
C ALA A 30 10.04 2.61 3.70
N LYS A 31 11.23 2.48 4.30
CA LYS A 31 12.51 2.63 3.61
C LYS A 31 12.71 1.60 2.50
N TYR A 32 12.11 0.41 2.60
CA TYR A 32 12.18 -0.59 1.53
C TYR A 32 11.13 -0.38 0.44
N TRP A 33 9.86 -0.24 0.83
CA TRP A 33 8.74 -0.24 -0.11
C TRP A 33 8.50 1.10 -0.81
N TYR A 34 8.90 2.22 -0.20
CA TYR A 34 8.67 3.56 -0.74
C TYR A 34 9.93 4.19 -1.34
N GLN A 35 10.82 3.36 -1.90
CA GLN A 35 12.07 3.81 -2.53
C GLN A 35 11.87 4.52 -3.88
N GLY A 36 10.66 4.52 -4.45
CA GLY A 36 10.39 5.14 -5.75
C GLY A 36 11.06 4.42 -6.94
N LYS A 37 11.47 3.16 -6.77
CA LYS A 37 12.09 2.35 -7.83
C LYS A 37 11.10 1.66 -8.77
N ALA A 38 9.81 1.76 -8.48
CA ALA A 38 8.75 1.17 -9.27
C ALA A 38 7.80 2.25 -9.80
N GLU A 39 7.36 2.07 -11.03
CA GLU A 39 6.32 2.87 -11.67
C GLU A 39 5.06 2.02 -11.80
N ILE A 40 3.92 2.58 -11.35
CA ILE A 40 2.61 1.91 -11.44
C ILE A 40 1.72 2.78 -12.32
N ASN A 41 1.26 2.20 -13.43
CA ASN A 41 0.30 2.81 -14.32
C ASN A 41 -1.03 2.05 -14.25
N VAL A 42 -2.13 2.78 -14.09
CA VAL A 42 -3.48 2.21 -14.00
C VAL A 42 -4.32 2.76 -15.14
N PHE A 43 -4.89 1.86 -15.93
CA PHE A 43 -5.76 2.19 -17.06
C PHE A 43 -7.13 1.57 -16.85
N ASP A 44 -8.17 2.29 -17.26
CA ASP A 44 -9.49 1.69 -17.41
C ASP A 44 -9.49 0.81 -18.65
N LEU A 45 -9.92 -0.44 -18.49
CA LEU A 45 -9.91 -1.47 -19.53
C LEU A 45 -11.34 -1.73 -20.00
N GLN A 46 -11.52 -1.83 -21.31
CA GLN A 46 -12.74 -2.34 -21.93
C GLN A 46 -12.36 -3.53 -22.83
N GLN A 47 -12.77 -4.74 -22.45
CA GLN A 47 -12.42 -5.96 -23.18
C GLN A 47 -13.66 -6.59 -23.81
N SER A 48 -13.66 -6.78 -25.12
CA SER A 48 -14.73 -7.52 -25.81
C SER A 48 -14.49 -9.03 -25.72
N ARG A 49 -15.43 -9.77 -25.13
CA ARG A 49 -15.43 -11.24 -25.07
C ARG A 49 -16.82 -11.79 -25.31
N TYR A 50 -16.94 -12.76 -26.23
CA TYR A 50 -18.20 -13.42 -26.59
C TYR A 50 -19.33 -12.45 -27.01
N GLY A 51 -18.97 -11.36 -27.70
CA GLY A 51 -19.94 -10.36 -28.16
C GLY A 51 -20.32 -9.31 -27.10
N GLU A 52 -19.75 -9.37 -25.90
CA GLU A 52 -20.01 -8.40 -24.82
C GLU A 52 -18.75 -7.61 -24.44
N VAL A 53 -18.92 -6.31 -24.16
CA VAL A 53 -17.85 -5.46 -23.60
C VAL A 53 -17.82 -5.61 -22.08
N ARG A 54 -16.65 -5.93 -21.54
CA ARG A 54 -16.41 -6.13 -20.10
C ARG A 54 -15.46 -5.05 -19.57
N PRO A 55 -15.91 -4.21 -18.62
CA PRO A 55 -15.03 -3.22 -18.00
C PRO A 55 -14.07 -3.89 -17.01
N GLY A 56 -12.90 -3.28 -16.82
CA GLY A 56 -11.90 -3.71 -15.85
C GLY A 56 -10.86 -2.62 -15.61
N LYS A 57 -9.82 -2.97 -14.86
CA LYS A 57 -8.63 -2.13 -14.70
C LYS A 57 -7.40 -2.92 -15.14
N ALA A 58 -6.58 -2.32 -15.98
CA ALA A 58 -5.26 -2.85 -16.32
C ALA A 58 -4.24 -2.12 -15.45
N VAL A 59 -3.50 -2.88 -14.63
CA VAL A 59 -2.43 -2.36 -13.78
C VAL A 59 -1.10 -2.83 -14.36
N MET A 60 -0.26 -1.89 -14.76
CA MET A 60 1.10 -2.15 -15.23
C MET A 60 2.07 -1.75 -14.13
N ILE A 61 2.95 -2.67 -13.75
CA ILE A 61 3.97 -2.45 -12.73
C ILE A 61 5.33 -2.61 -13.41
N PHE A 62 6.10 -1.53 -13.44
CA PHE A 62 7.47 -1.51 -13.92
C PHE A 62 8.39 -1.34 -12.73
N VAL A 63 9.39 -2.21 -12.61
CA VAL A 63 10.39 -2.14 -11.53
C VAL A 63 11.75 -1.97 -12.17
N THR A 64 12.49 -0.96 -11.73
CA THR A 64 13.90 -0.79 -12.10
C THR A 64 14.77 -1.48 -11.06
N GLU A 65 15.36 -2.61 -11.45
CA GLU A 65 16.25 -3.40 -10.60
C GLU A 65 17.41 -3.98 -11.42
N ASP A 66 18.50 -4.32 -10.74
CA ASP A 66 19.67 -4.87 -11.40
C ASP A 66 19.42 -6.28 -11.93
N PHE A 67 20.01 -6.58 -13.09
CA PHE A 67 19.86 -7.89 -13.75
C PHE A 67 21.22 -8.60 -13.84
N SER A 68 21.27 -9.82 -13.32
CA SER A 68 22.43 -10.69 -13.47
C SER A 68 22.51 -11.26 -14.88
N LYS A 69 23.46 -10.78 -15.68
CA LYS A 69 23.70 -11.31 -17.04
C LYS A 69 24.15 -12.78 -17.04
N SER A 70 24.84 -13.23 -16.00
CA SER A 70 25.31 -14.62 -15.92
C SER A 70 24.20 -15.59 -15.52
N LYS A 71 23.38 -15.23 -14.52
CA LYS A 71 22.29 -16.07 -14.01
C LYS A 71 20.98 -15.87 -14.76
N GLN A 72 20.85 -14.80 -15.55
CA GLN A 72 19.63 -14.38 -16.23
C GLN A 72 18.44 -14.19 -15.27
N VAL A 73 18.72 -13.62 -14.09
CA VAL A 73 17.73 -13.33 -13.05
C VAL A 73 17.93 -11.92 -12.50
N LYS A 74 16.89 -11.38 -11.86
CA LYS A 74 16.96 -10.17 -11.03
C LYS A 74 17.86 -10.41 -9.80
N LEU A 75 18.62 -9.40 -9.39
CA LEU A 75 19.57 -9.48 -8.27
C LEU A 75 18.92 -9.38 -6.89
#